data_AF-A0A357YB62-F1
#
_entry.id   AF-A0A357YB62-F1
#
_cell.length_a   1.000
_cell.length_b   1.000
_cell.length_c   1.000
_cell.angle_alpha   90.00
_cell.angle_beta   90.00
_cell.angle_gamma   90.00
#
_symmetry.space_group_name_H-M   'P 1'
#
loop_
_entity.id
_entity.type
_entity.pdbx_description
1 polymer ?
#
loop_
_entity_poly.entity_id
_entity_poly.type
_entity_poly.pdbx_seq_one_letter_code
_entity_poly.pdbx_strand_id
1 'polypeptide(L)'
;MRDFMLPNMPYIYLILMSLALALPEIGHEAGPSYEPDTYLGENAAIISGALSPLGNFGVPEIMRKIAECESGDLHFGQNGKVLLGKYNRYDIGRYQINSLFWEEKAEELGYDIYAETGNEAMALYLYRKYGTSPWKRSQWCWDK
;
A
#
# COMPACT_ATOMS: atom_id res chain seq x y z
N MET A 1 13.49 -45.79 -47.94
CA MET A 1 14.63 -44.87 -47.84
C MET A 1 14.12 -43.52 -48.32
N ARG A 2 13.93 -42.56 -47.41
CA ARG A 2 13.52 -41.19 -47.77
C ARG A 2 14.66 -40.28 -47.34
N ASP A 3 15.24 -39.60 -48.31
CA ASP A 3 16.24 -38.57 -48.12
C ASP A 3 15.67 -37.43 -47.27
N PHE A 4 16.33 -37.15 -46.15
CA PHE A 4 16.05 -35.97 -45.33
C PHE A 4 17.14 -34.94 -45.63
N MET A 5 16.82 -33.99 -46.50
CA MET A 5 17.63 -32.81 -46.78
C MET A 5 17.71 -31.96 -45.51
N LEU A 6 18.92 -31.69 -45.01
CA LEU A 6 19.15 -30.72 -43.94
C LEU A 6 19.05 -29.30 -44.54
N PRO A 7 18.23 -28.40 -43.98
CA PRO A 7 18.20 -27.02 -44.43
C PRO A 7 19.47 -26.27 -43.97
N ASN A 8 20.04 -25.50 -44.89
CA ASN A 8 21.15 -24.56 -44.66
C ASN A 8 20.81 -23.61 -43.50
N MET A 9 21.38 -23.85 -42.32
CA MET A 9 21.28 -22.97 -41.16
C MET A 9 22.38 -21.91 -41.24
N PRO A 10 22.05 -20.61 -41.31
CA PRO A 10 23.04 -19.54 -41.40
C PRO A 10 23.85 -19.46 -40.10
N TYR A 11 25.18 -19.36 -40.24
CA TYR A 11 26.19 -19.28 -39.16
C TYR A 11 25.98 -18.15 -38.11
N ILE A 12 24.93 -17.33 -38.25
CA ILE A 12 24.57 -16.25 -37.32
C ILE A 12 24.28 -16.78 -35.90
N TYR A 13 23.73 -17.99 -35.77
CA TYR A 13 23.43 -18.55 -34.44
C TYR A 13 24.67 -18.95 -33.63
N LEU A 14 25.82 -19.19 -34.28
CA LEU A 14 27.06 -19.52 -33.57
C LEU A 14 27.75 -18.30 -32.95
N ILE A 15 27.40 -17.08 -33.36
CA ILE A 15 27.97 -15.85 -32.79
C ILE A 15 27.25 -15.46 -31.50
N LEU A 16 25.94 -15.70 -31.40
CA LEU A 16 25.15 -15.30 -30.23
C LEU A 16 25.38 -16.18 -28.99
N MET A 17 25.97 -17.37 -29.15
CA MET A 17 26.29 -18.28 -28.03
C MET A 17 27.74 -18.16 -27.55
N SER A 18 28.40 -17.01 -27.77
CA SER A 18 29.78 -16.77 -27.32
C SER A 18 29.97 -15.49 -26.49
N LEU A 19 28.89 -14.75 -26.21
CA LEU A 19 28.92 -13.50 -25.45
C LEU A 19 28.29 -13.65 -24.05
N ALA A 20 28.50 -14.79 -23.39
CA ALA A 20 27.97 -15.06 -22.04
C ALA A 20 29.08 -15.31 -20.99
N LEU A 21 30.36 -15.14 -21.33
CA LEU A 21 31.49 -15.46 -20.45
C LEU A 21 32.37 -14.25 -20.08
N ALA A 22 31.89 -13.02 -20.28
CA ALA A 22 32.62 -11.80 -19.93
C ALA A 22 31.78 -10.74 -19.22
N LEU A 23 30.69 -11.16 -18.56
CA LEU A 23 30.09 -10.33 -17.53
C LEU A 23 30.82 -10.67 -16.22
N PRO A 24 31.31 -9.69 -15.44
CA PRO A 24 31.66 -9.97 -14.07
C PRO A 24 30.43 -10.63 -13.45
N GLU A 25 30.61 -11.73 -12.71
CA GLU A 25 29.52 -12.19 -11.86
C GLU A 25 29.18 -10.99 -10.99
N ILE A 26 28.00 -10.42 -11.23
CA ILE A 26 27.36 -9.55 -10.25
C ILE A 26 27.13 -10.53 -9.11
N GLY A 27 28.10 -10.58 -8.19
CA GLY A 27 27.85 -11.12 -6.89
C GLY A 27 26.57 -10.44 -6.46
N HIS A 28 25.54 -11.23 -6.16
CA HIS A 28 24.50 -10.74 -5.30
C HIS A 28 25.24 -10.40 -4.01
N GLU A 29 25.73 -9.16 -3.90
CA GLU A 29 26.07 -8.59 -2.62
C GLU A 29 24.82 -8.84 -1.80
N ALA A 30 24.95 -9.65 -0.76
CA ALA A 30 23.93 -9.69 0.26
C ALA A 30 23.70 -8.22 0.61
N GLY A 31 22.51 -7.71 0.27
CA GLY A 31 22.11 -6.38 0.71
C GLY A 31 22.40 -6.31 2.21
N PRO A 32 22.81 -5.13 2.72
CA PRO A 32 23.31 -5.01 4.09
C PRO A 32 22.40 -5.81 5.01
N SER A 33 22.99 -6.78 5.73
CA SER A 33 22.25 -7.55 6.72
C SER A 33 21.58 -6.52 7.63
N TYR A 34 20.25 -6.63 7.77
CA TYR A 34 19.52 -5.83 8.74
C TYR A 34 20.05 -6.20 10.12
N GLU A 35 21.05 -5.46 10.57
CA GLU A 35 21.44 -5.35 11.97
C GLU A 35 20.26 -4.67 12.66
N PRO A 36 19.53 -5.34 13.56
CA PRO A 36 18.48 -4.68 14.32
C PRO A 36 19.13 -3.54 15.08
N ASP A 37 18.71 -2.31 14.81
CA ASP A 37 19.26 -1.09 15.40
C ASP A 37 19.31 -1.21 16.93
N THR A 38 20.46 -1.61 17.47
CA THR A 38 20.70 -1.76 18.91
C THR A 38 20.56 -0.41 19.65
N TYR A 39 20.50 0.69 18.89
CA TYR A 39 20.17 2.03 19.36
C TYR A 39 18.72 2.24 19.81
N LEU A 40 17.74 1.46 19.34
CA LEU A 40 16.35 1.61 19.80
C LEU A 40 16.11 0.90 21.14
N GLY A 41 16.88 -0.16 21.42
CA GLY A 41 16.72 -0.99 22.62
C GLY A 41 17.17 -0.32 23.91
N GLU A 42 18.19 0.53 23.86
CA GLU A 42 18.76 1.17 25.07
C GLU A 42 18.07 2.51 25.40
N ASN A 43 17.36 3.09 24.43
CA ASN A 43 16.85 4.46 24.50
C ASN A 43 15.31 4.53 24.50
N ALA A 44 14.61 3.41 24.64
CA ALA A 44 13.14 3.34 24.51
C ALA A 44 12.40 4.38 25.39
N ALA A 45 12.92 4.66 26.60
CA ALA A 45 12.35 5.68 27.49
C ALA A 45 12.66 7.14 27.07
N ILE A 46 13.80 7.38 26.41
CA ILE A 46 14.16 8.69 25.85
C ILE A 46 13.34 8.95 24.58
N ILE A 47 13.08 7.91 23.79
CA ILE A 47 12.29 7.99 22.55
C ILE A 47 10.82 8.29 22.87
N SER A 48 10.22 7.68 23.90
CA SER A 48 8.84 8.00 24.27
C SER A 48 8.67 9.45 24.76
N GLY A 49 9.69 10.03 25.38
CA GLY A 49 9.71 11.44 25.81
C GLY A 49 10.02 12.44 24.69
N ALA A 50 10.95 12.09 23.78
CA ALA A 50 11.40 12.96 22.70
C ALA A 50 10.47 12.96 21.47
N LEU A 51 9.56 12.00 21.34
CA LEU A 51 8.48 12.03 20.34
C LEU A 51 7.33 12.97 20.72
N SER A 52 7.37 13.58 21.90
CA SER A 52 6.32 14.50 22.37
C SER A 52 6.35 15.91 21.76
N PRO A 53 7.48 16.51 21.29
CA PRO A 53 7.47 17.82 20.64
C PRO A 53 7.65 17.80 19.12
N LEU A 54 7.94 16.66 18.48
CA LEU A 54 7.85 16.52 17.02
C LEU A 54 6.44 16.02 16.70
N GLY A 55 5.54 16.97 16.46
CA GLY A 55 4.08 16.80 16.41
C GLY A 55 3.56 15.45 15.92
N ASN A 56 2.55 14.94 16.63
CA ASN A 56 1.79 13.73 16.34
C ASN A 56 1.71 13.40 14.83
N PHE A 57 2.62 12.56 14.32
CA PHE A 57 2.56 11.98 12.97
C PHE A 57 1.48 10.87 12.86
N GLY A 58 0.59 10.77 13.85
CA GLY A 58 -0.53 9.85 13.86
C GLY A 58 -1.73 10.36 13.05
N VAL A 59 -2.71 9.48 12.85
CA VAL A 59 -3.99 9.79 12.22
C VAL A 59 -4.66 10.97 12.95
N PRO A 60 -5.08 12.05 12.23
CA PRO A 60 -5.75 13.20 12.84
C PRO A 60 -6.98 12.78 13.66
N GLU A 61 -7.25 13.44 14.78
CA GLU A 61 -8.40 13.10 15.65
C GLU A 61 -9.73 13.12 14.89
N ILE A 62 -9.92 14.10 14.00
CA ILE A 62 -11.10 14.17 13.13
C ILE A 62 -11.26 12.94 12.23
N MET A 63 -10.15 12.34 11.76
CA MET A 63 -10.19 11.12 10.96
C MET A 63 -10.60 9.92 11.81
N ARG A 64 -10.24 9.87 13.11
CA ARG A 64 -10.77 8.85 14.02
C ARG A 64 -12.28 8.99 14.20
N LYS A 65 -12.79 10.22 14.42
CA LYS A 65 -14.23 10.46 14.50
C LYS A 65 -14.96 10.06 13.21
N ILE A 66 -14.37 10.33 12.05
CA ILE A 66 -14.91 9.90 10.75
C ILE A 66 -14.96 8.38 10.66
N ALA A 67 -13.87 7.67 10.97
CA ALA A 67 -13.84 6.20 10.89
C ALA A 67 -14.89 5.55 11.81
N GLU A 68 -15.05 6.06 13.03
CA GLU A 68 -16.10 5.64 13.96
C GLU A 68 -17.50 5.82 13.37
N CYS A 69 -17.75 6.95 12.71
CA CYS A 69 -19.05 7.25 12.10
C CYS A 69 -19.33 6.48 10.81
N GLU A 70 -18.29 6.16 10.04
CA GLU A 70 -18.39 5.44 8.78
C GLU A 70 -18.56 3.94 8.98
N SER A 71 -17.80 3.34 9.91
CA SER A 71 -17.71 1.89 10.06
C SER A 71 -17.69 1.39 11.52
N GLY A 72 -17.67 2.27 12.51
CA GLY A 72 -17.32 1.92 13.89
C GLY A 72 -15.83 1.62 14.04
N ASP A 73 -14.99 2.28 13.24
CA ASP A 73 -13.53 2.09 13.18
C ASP A 73 -13.10 0.67 12.75
N LEU A 74 -13.92 -0.04 11.98
CA LEU A 74 -13.69 -1.41 11.55
C LEU A 74 -13.45 -1.51 10.05
N HIS A 75 -12.34 -2.13 9.64
CA HIS A 75 -12.10 -2.45 8.22
C HIS A 75 -12.78 -3.76 7.79
N PHE A 76 -12.79 -4.77 8.65
CA PHE A 76 -13.36 -6.08 8.38
C PHE A 76 -14.63 -6.34 9.19
N GLY A 77 -15.60 -7.02 8.59
CA GLY A 77 -16.77 -7.54 9.30
C GLY A 77 -16.45 -8.78 10.13
N GLN A 78 -17.44 -9.28 10.89
CA GLN A 78 -17.29 -10.45 11.75
C GLN A 78 -16.87 -11.74 11.02
N ASN A 79 -17.09 -11.80 9.70
CA ASN A 79 -16.72 -12.93 8.85
C ASN A 79 -15.31 -12.80 8.25
N GLY A 80 -14.53 -11.79 8.65
CA GLY A 80 -13.19 -11.51 8.12
C GLY A 80 -13.17 -10.92 6.71
N LYS A 81 -14.33 -10.63 6.11
CA LYS A 81 -14.42 -9.95 4.80
C LYS A 81 -14.38 -8.45 5.00
N VAL A 82 -13.89 -7.73 4.00
CA VAL A 82 -13.91 -6.26 3.96
C VAL A 82 -15.34 -5.76 4.19
N LEU A 83 -15.48 -4.79 5.09
CA LEU A 83 -16.76 -4.16 5.37
C LEU A 83 -17.23 -3.37 4.15
N LEU A 84 -18.49 -3.56 3.76
CA LEU A 84 -19.13 -2.78 2.69
C LEU A 84 -20.20 -1.89 3.29
N GLY A 85 -20.37 -0.70 2.71
CA GLY A 85 -21.32 0.28 3.20
C GLY A 85 -22.76 -0.25 3.22
N LYS A 86 -23.46 -0.02 4.33
CA LYS A 86 -24.84 -0.48 4.53
C LYS A 86 -25.80 0.02 3.45
N TYR A 87 -25.66 1.29 3.05
CA TYR A 87 -26.53 1.92 2.06
C TYR A 87 -25.96 1.90 0.65
N ASN A 88 -24.65 1.73 0.53
CA ASN A 88 -23.94 1.80 -0.73
C ASN A 88 -22.78 0.81 -0.70
N ARG A 89 -22.97 -0.29 -1.43
CA ARG A 89 -22.03 -1.42 -1.49
C ARG A 89 -20.65 -1.06 -2.05
N TYR A 90 -20.51 0.12 -2.66
CA TYR A 90 -19.24 0.61 -3.20
C TYR A 90 -18.41 1.36 -2.17
N ASP A 91 -18.96 1.65 -0.99
CA ASP A 91 -18.20 2.27 0.09
C ASP A 91 -17.44 1.17 0.83
N ILE A 92 -16.10 1.27 0.88
CA ILE A 92 -15.20 0.18 1.29
C ILE A 92 -14.52 0.47 2.63
N GLY A 93 -14.61 -0.49 3.55
CA GLY A 93 -13.76 -0.61 4.74
C GLY A 93 -13.94 0.51 5.76
N ARG A 94 -12.88 0.70 6.57
CA ARG A 94 -12.84 1.56 7.76
C ARG A 94 -13.29 3.00 7.49
N TYR A 95 -12.85 3.59 6.38
CA TYR A 95 -13.20 4.95 5.99
C TYR A 95 -14.30 5.03 4.95
N GLN A 96 -14.93 3.89 4.62
CA GLN A 96 -16.03 3.80 3.66
C GLN A 96 -15.71 4.52 2.34
N ILE A 97 -14.50 4.30 1.81
CA ILE A 97 -14.01 4.92 0.57
C ILE A 97 -14.84 4.41 -0.61
N ASN A 98 -15.50 5.30 -1.34
CA ASN A 98 -16.31 4.90 -2.48
C ASN A 98 -15.44 4.46 -3.67
N SER A 99 -15.49 3.18 -4.03
CA SER A 99 -14.66 2.61 -5.09
C SER A 99 -14.98 3.18 -6.48
N LEU A 100 -16.23 3.53 -6.77
CA LEU A 100 -16.60 4.12 -8.07
C LEU A 100 -15.97 5.48 -8.33
N PHE A 101 -15.60 6.23 -7.28
CA PHE A 101 -14.99 7.55 -7.40
C PHE A 101 -13.48 7.56 -7.16
N TRP A 102 -12.99 6.63 -6.33
CA TRP A 102 -11.64 6.75 -5.76
C TRP A 102 -10.73 5.57 -6.02
N GLU A 103 -11.23 4.44 -6.55
CA GLU A 103 -10.41 3.25 -6.78
C GLU A 103 -9.29 3.51 -7.80
N GLU A 104 -9.62 4.07 -8.97
CA GLU A 104 -8.62 4.43 -10.00
C GLU A 104 -7.53 5.35 -9.42
N LYS A 105 -7.92 6.35 -8.62
CA LYS A 105 -6.95 7.24 -7.97
C LYS A 105 -6.11 6.51 -6.91
N ALA A 106 -6.70 5.59 -6.18
CA ALA A 106 -5.99 4.81 -5.17
C ALA A 106 -4.95 3.90 -5.83
N GLU A 107 -5.31 3.22 -6.93
CA GLU A 107 -4.40 2.40 -7.72
C GLU A 107 -3.22 3.19 -8.27
N GLU A 108 -3.47 4.38 -8.83
CA GLU A 108 -2.39 5.29 -9.29
C GLU A 108 -1.42 5.69 -8.18
N LEU A 109 -1.90 5.79 -6.94
CA LEU A 109 -1.10 6.12 -5.75
C LEU A 109 -0.48 4.88 -5.08
N GLY A 110 -0.78 3.67 -5.57
CA GLY A 110 -0.31 2.41 -4.98
C GLY A 110 -1.04 2.03 -3.69
N TYR A 111 -2.26 2.52 -3.47
CA TYR A 111 -3.09 2.19 -2.31
C TYR A 111 -4.14 1.14 -2.68
N ASP A 112 -4.11 -0.02 -2.02
CA ASP A 112 -5.20 -0.99 -2.08
C ASP A 112 -6.30 -0.64 -1.06
N ILE A 113 -7.43 -0.12 -1.52
CA ILE A 113 -8.54 0.30 -0.64
C ILE A 113 -9.26 -0.89 0.05
N TYR A 114 -9.01 -2.13 -0.39
CA TYR A 114 -9.50 -3.36 0.23
C TYR A 114 -8.55 -3.92 1.29
N ALA A 115 -7.33 -3.37 1.40
CA ALA A 115 -6.45 -3.58 2.53
C ALA A 115 -6.67 -2.46 3.57
N GLU A 116 -6.57 -2.80 4.86
CA GLU A 116 -6.78 -1.81 5.93
C GLU A 116 -5.81 -0.62 5.84
N THR A 117 -4.53 -0.91 5.58
CA THR A 117 -3.48 0.12 5.45
C THR A 117 -3.68 0.99 4.21
N GLY A 118 -4.07 0.41 3.07
CA GLY A 118 -4.34 1.17 1.85
C GLY A 118 -5.63 1.99 1.94
N ASN A 119 -6.65 1.50 2.65
CA ASN A 119 -7.86 2.24 2.97
C ASN A 119 -7.55 3.49 3.81
N GLU A 120 -6.73 3.35 4.86
CA GLU A 120 -6.29 4.49 5.68
C GLU A 120 -5.40 5.45 4.88
N ALA A 121 -4.45 4.93 4.10
CA ALA A 121 -3.58 5.76 3.27
C ALA A 121 -4.38 6.62 2.27
N MET A 122 -5.38 6.02 1.63
CA MET A 122 -6.27 6.72 0.72
C MET A 122 -7.15 7.75 1.46
N ALA A 123 -7.69 7.40 2.62
CA ALA A 123 -8.45 8.33 3.45
C ALA A 123 -7.61 9.55 3.87
N LEU A 124 -6.37 9.33 4.29
CA LEU A 124 -5.45 10.41 4.66
C LEU A 124 -5.08 11.26 3.44
N TYR A 125 -4.90 10.67 2.26
CA TYR A 125 -4.71 11.42 1.02
C TYR A 125 -5.91 12.33 0.73
N LEU A 126 -7.13 11.79 0.77
CA LEU A 126 -8.35 12.55 0.55
C LEU A 126 -8.52 13.68 1.57
N TYR A 127 -8.24 13.41 2.85
CA TYR A 127 -8.31 14.41 3.90
C TYR A 127 -7.32 15.55 3.68
N ARG A 128 -6.07 15.24 3.34
CA ARG A 128 -5.06 16.28 3.03
C ARG A 128 -5.47 17.13 1.82
N LYS A 129 -6.16 16.54 0.84
CA LYS A 129 -6.52 17.21 -0.41
C LYS A 129 -7.83 17.99 -0.33
N TYR A 130 -8.82 17.47 0.38
CA TYR A 130 -10.21 17.94 0.35
C TYR A 130 -10.79 18.24 1.74
N GLY A 131 -10.00 18.08 2.81
CA GLY A 131 -10.50 18.11 4.18
C GLY A 131 -11.54 17.01 4.41
N THR A 132 -12.61 17.34 5.12
CA THR A 132 -13.68 16.38 5.48
C THR A 132 -14.78 16.26 4.41
N SER A 133 -14.67 16.98 3.29
CA SER A 133 -15.68 17.02 2.23
C SER A 133 -16.13 15.64 1.72
N PRO A 134 -15.24 14.64 1.51
CA PRO A 134 -15.64 13.31 1.06
C PRO A 134 -16.61 12.59 2.01
N TRP A 135 -16.60 12.92 3.31
CA TRP A 135 -17.44 12.33 4.35
C TRP A 135 -18.57 13.26 4.81
N LYS A 136 -18.94 14.26 3.99
CA LYS A 136 -20.00 15.22 4.34
C LYS A 136 -21.34 14.54 4.67
N ARG A 137 -21.63 13.38 4.07
CA ARG A 137 -22.89 12.64 4.31
C ARG A 137 -23.03 12.17 5.76
N SER A 138 -21.93 11.89 6.43
CA SER A 138 -21.87 11.45 7.83
C SER A 138 -21.55 12.59 8.80
N GLN A 139 -21.52 13.86 8.35
CA GLN A 139 -21.15 15.02 9.18
C GLN A 139 -21.92 15.11 10.49
N TRP A 140 -23.22 14.83 10.45
CA TRP A 140 -24.08 14.82 11.64
C TRP A 140 -23.60 13.86 12.75
N CYS A 141 -22.74 12.90 12.43
CA CYS A 141 -22.16 11.96 13.37
C CYS A 141 -20.80 12.45 13.91
N TRP A 142 -19.87 12.88 13.06
CA TRP A 142 -18.49 13.19 13.46
C TRP A 142 -18.24 14.65 13.89
N ASP A 143 -19.15 15.57 13.58
CA ASP A 143 -19.06 17.01 13.91
C ASP A 143 -19.70 17.35 15.27
N LYS A 144 -19.41 16.51 16.28
CA LYS A 144 -19.91 16.64 17.66
C LYS A 144 -18.80 17.01 18.63
#